data_AF-A0A3Q1KD59-F1
#
_entry.id   AF-A0A3Q1KD59-F1
#
_cell.length_a   1.000
_cell.length_b   1.000
_cell.length_c   1.000
_cell.angle_alpha   90.00
_cell.angle_beta   90.00
_cell.angle_gamma   90.00
#
_symmetry.space_group_name_H-M   'P 1'
#
loop_
_entity.id
_entity.type
_entity.pdbx_description
1 polymer ?
#
loop_
_entity_poly.entity_id
_entity_poly.type
_entity_poly.pdbx_seq_one_letter_code
_entity_poly.pdbx_strand_id
1 'polypeptide(L)'
;MAARVLTRCASRVLVSAAGEKGAAIRGTHRQYWTALRRTAAALTSGRAAVLLGVPALSCLGYEAYHRVQSSALVHALGKEEVLEQADYLYSCAETEKLYQLLLQHKDSNDAEFLWRLARASRDLALLPNMEADRKKQLVFDAFEYAKKALEKNDKCFAAHKWYAVCLSDVGDYKGVKVKIGNSYIIRGHLERAIELNPKDATSLHILGYWCFAFAELPWYQRKVAAVIFSSPPVSTYEEALEFFLKAEEVDPNFYSKNLLMLGKTYMAMRDREKALLWLTKAKEYPAHTLEDKEVHKEAVDLLKKLG
;
A
#
# COMPACT_ATOMS: atom_id res chain seq x y z
N MET A 1 -14.15 0.33 16.58
CA MET A 1 -13.20 0.73 17.63
C MET A 1 -11.83 0.10 17.39
N ALA A 2 -11.03 0.69 16.51
CA ALA A 2 -9.60 0.40 16.41
C ALA A 2 -8.93 1.65 15.81
N ALA A 3 -8.70 2.65 16.66
CA ALA A 3 -7.84 3.78 16.40
C ALA A 3 -6.47 3.47 17.02
N ARG A 4 -5.42 3.44 16.20
CA ARG A 4 -4.00 3.47 16.61
C ARG A 4 -3.27 4.17 15.46
N VAL A 5 -3.18 5.50 15.43
CA VAL A 5 -2.17 6.31 16.14
C VAL A 5 -0.82 5.60 16.19
N LEU A 6 -0.01 5.82 15.16
CA LEU A 6 1.42 5.50 15.18
C LEU A 6 2.19 6.75 15.62
N THR A 7 2.44 6.80 16.92
CA THR A 7 3.35 7.72 17.58
C THR A 7 4.78 7.41 17.15
N ARG A 8 5.47 8.44 16.63
CA ARG A 8 6.91 8.38 16.30
C ARG A 8 7.74 8.26 17.57
N CYS A 9 8.65 7.28 17.61
CA CYS A 9 9.72 7.25 18.59
C CYS A 9 11.07 7.38 17.87
N ALA A 10 11.70 8.55 18.01
CA ALA A 10 13.12 8.71 17.74
C ALA A 10 13.87 8.18 18.97
N SER A 11 14.90 7.36 18.78
CA SER A 11 15.88 7.09 19.83
C SER A 11 17.26 6.89 19.25
N ARG A 12 18.14 7.82 19.60
CA ARG A 12 19.59 7.75 19.42
C ARG A 12 20.15 6.63 20.32
N VAL A 13 21.12 5.92 19.75
CA VAL A 13 22.02 4.97 20.43
C VAL A 13 22.88 5.69 21.47
N LEU A 14 22.94 5.14 22.69
CA LEU A 14 24.08 5.29 23.59
C LEU A 14 24.38 3.94 24.27
N VAL A 15 25.68 3.66 24.33
CA VAL A 15 26.37 2.45 24.77
C VAL A 15 26.49 2.41 26.31
N SER A 16 26.31 1.25 26.95
CA SER A 16 27.26 0.66 27.93
C SER A 16 26.79 -0.71 28.43
N ALA A 17 27.78 -1.55 28.78
CA ALA A 17 27.73 -2.98 29.08
C ALA A 17 27.54 -3.30 30.57
N ALA A 18 27.10 -4.53 30.88
CA ALA A 18 27.83 -5.55 31.69
C ALA A 18 26.91 -6.58 32.40
N GLY A 19 27.24 -7.87 32.21
CA GLY A 19 27.14 -9.02 33.16
C GLY A 19 25.77 -9.47 33.66
N GLU A 20 25.51 -10.72 34.07
CA GLU A 20 26.17 -12.02 34.03
C GLU A 20 25.14 -13.03 34.61
N LYS A 21 25.24 -14.33 34.22
CA LYS A 21 24.87 -15.55 34.96
C LYS A 21 23.38 -15.95 35.17
N GLY A 22 22.94 -16.92 34.35
CA GLY A 22 22.71 -18.33 34.70
C GLY A 22 21.75 -18.73 35.84
N ALA A 23 20.76 -19.57 35.52
CA ALA A 23 20.38 -20.76 36.30
C ALA A 23 19.35 -21.62 35.55
N ALA A 24 19.65 -22.92 35.42
CA ALA A 24 18.74 -23.98 34.99
C ALA A 24 18.41 -24.86 36.21
N ILE A 25 17.15 -25.28 36.37
CA ILE A 25 16.63 -26.45 37.14
C ILE A 25 15.21 -26.69 36.57
N ARG A 26 14.84 -27.79 35.87
CA ARG A 26 14.70 -29.24 36.17
C ARG A 26 13.48 -29.60 37.04
N GLY A 27 12.60 -30.44 36.47
CA GLY A 27 11.59 -31.27 37.15
C GLY A 27 10.18 -30.65 37.12
N THR A 28 9.09 -31.36 36.77
CA THR A 28 8.79 -32.76 37.06
C THR A 28 7.72 -33.31 36.12
N HIS A 29 7.91 -34.59 35.79
CA HIS A 29 7.04 -35.46 35.00
C HIS A 29 5.91 -35.98 35.89
N ARG A 30 4.64 -35.86 35.46
CA ARG A 30 3.51 -36.52 36.14
C ARG A 30 2.56 -37.10 35.10
N GLN A 31 2.89 -38.30 34.62
CA GLN A 31 2.01 -39.10 33.76
C GLN A 31 1.16 -40.02 34.64
N TYR A 32 -0.15 -39.81 34.61
CA TYR A 32 -1.13 -40.67 35.23
C TYR A 32 -1.37 -41.89 34.36
N TRP A 33 -1.02 -43.06 34.89
CA TRP A 33 -1.44 -44.36 34.39
C TRP A 33 -2.89 -44.60 34.76
N THR A 34 -3.74 -44.90 33.77
CA THR A 34 -5.01 -45.59 34.00
C THR A 34 -5.00 -46.91 33.25
N ALA A 35 -5.07 -47.99 34.04
CA ALA A 35 -5.19 -49.35 33.57
C ALA A 35 -6.62 -49.59 33.07
N LEU A 36 -6.77 -50.00 31.80
CA LEU A 36 -8.02 -50.59 31.34
C LEU A 36 -7.80 -52.10 31.12
N ARG A 37 -8.45 -52.88 31.98
CA ARG A 37 -8.55 -54.34 31.92
C ARG A 37 -9.12 -54.76 30.56
N ARG A 38 -8.42 -55.69 29.90
CA ARG A 38 -8.93 -56.50 28.80
C ARG A 38 -9.99 -57.47 29.33
N THR A 39 -11.23 -57.36 28.86
CA THR A 39 -12.17 -58.49 28.83
C THR A 39 -12.19 -59.03 27.40
N ALA A 40 -11.67 -60.25 27.24
CA ALA A 40 -11.79 -61.02 26.01
C ALA A 40 -13.17 -61.68 26.00
N ALA A 41 -14.02 -61.30 25.03
CA ALA A 41 -15.19 -62.08 24.65
C ALA A 41 -14.94 -62.61 23.24
N ALA A 42 -14.79 -63.93 23.14
CA ALA A 42 -14.70 -64.65 21.88
C ALA A 42 -16.09 -64.70 21.22
N LEU A 43 -16.19 -64.23 19.98
CA LEU A 43 -17.31 -64.52 19.09
C LEU A 43 -16.77 -65.18 17.83
N THR A 44 -16.93 -66.49 17.80
CA THR A 44 -16.78 -67.35 16.63
C THR A 44 -17.95 -67.13 15.69
N SER A 45 -17.69 -66.66 14.46
CA SER A 45 -18.60 -66.85 13.33
C SER A 45 -17.86 -66.52 12.05
N GLY A 46 -17.54 -67.55 11.28
CA GLY A 46 -16.86 -67.44 10.00
C GLY A 46 -17.67 -66.66 8.98
N ARG A 47 -17.00 -65.67 8.37
CA ARG A 47 -17.16 -65.27 6.97
C ARG A 47 -15.92 -64.43 6.62
N ALA A 48 -15.29 -64.80 5.51
CA ALA A 48 -13.98 -64.34 5.09
C ALA A 48 -13.86 -62.80 5.13
N ALA A 49 -12.95 -62.29 5.96
CA ALA A 49 -12.50 -60.91 5.88
C ALA A 49 -11.64 -60.78 4.61
N VAL A 50 -12.28 -60.36 3.52
CA VAL A 50 -11.54 -59.81 2.37
C VAL A 50 -10.95 -58.48 2.86
N LEU A 51 -9.71 -58.53 3.34
CA LEU A 51 -8.87 -57.35 3.47
C LEU A 51 -8.61 -56.84 2.05
N LEU A 52 -9.53 -56.02 1.52
CA LEU A 52 -9.20 -55.12 0.42
C LEU A 52 -8.26 -54.10 1.03
N GLY A 53 -6.96 -54.37 0.88
CA GLY A 53 -5.89 -53.44 1.19
C GLY A 53 -6.23 -52.11 0.56
N VAL A 54 -6.33 -51.08 1.39
CA VAL A 54 -6.21 -49.70 0.93
C VAL A 54 -4.94 -49.66 0.08
N PRO A 55 -5.02 -49.38 -1.23
CA PRO A 55 -3.85 -49.49 -2.09
C PRO A 55 -2.75 -48.63 -1.50
N ALA A 56 -1.52 -49.13 -1.38
CA ALA A 56 -0.38 -48.31 -0.94
C ALA A 56 -0.25 -47.00 -1.76
N LEU A 57 -0.85 -46.96 -2.95
CA LEU A 57 -1.05 -45.77 -3.79
C LEU A 57 -1.85 -44.64 -3.11
N SER A 58 -2.81 -44.90 -2.23
CA SER A 58 -3.57 -43.85 -1.54
C SER A 58 -2.80 -43.26 -0.35
N CYS A 59 -1.94 -44.03 0.32
CA CYS A 59 -1.05 -43.50 1.35
C CYS A 59 0.08 -42.64 0.74
N LEU A 60 0.67 -43.09 -0.37
CA LEU A 60 1.66 -42.28 -1.10
C LEU A 60 1.05 -40.99 -1.65
N GLY A 61 -0.18 -41.04 -2.18
CA GLY A 61 -0.92 -39.85 -2.60
C GLY A 61 -1.24 -38.90 -1.44
N TYR A 62 -1.62 -39.43 -0.28
CA TYR A 62 -1.90 -38.64 0.93
C TYR A 62 -0.64 -38.00 1.51
N GLU A 63 0.48 -38.73 1.59
CA GLU A 63 1.76 -38.20 2.09
C GLU A 63 2.35 -37.17 1.12
N ALA A 64 2.27 -37.40 -0.20
CA ALA A 64 2.68 -36.43 -1.20
C ALA A 64 1.80 -35.16 -1.14
N TYR A 65 0.48 -35.31 -1.03
CA TYR A 65 -0.46 -34.21 -0.84
C TYR A 65 -0.15 -33.43 0.45
N HIS A 66 0.03 -34.11 1.58
CA HIS A 66 0.35 -33.48 2.86
C HIS A 66 1.71 -32.78 2.83
N ARG A 67 2.73 -33.34 2.15
CA ARG A 67 4.04 -32.68 1.97
C ARG A 67 3.93 -31.44 1.09
N VAL A 68 3.20 -31.50 -0.01
CA VAL A 68 2.95 -30.35 -0.89
C VAL A 68 2.18 -29.27 -0.13
N GLN A 69 1.14 -29.65 0.62
CA GLN A 69 0.36 -28.72 1.43
C GLN A 69 1.20 -28.11 2.56
N SER A 70 2.02 -28.90 3.25
CA SER A 70 2.93 -28.43 4.30
C SER A 70 3.99 -27.49 3.74
N SER A 71 4.57 -27.81 2.57
CA SER A 71 5.54 -26.95 1.89
C SER A 71 4.91 -25.64 1.42
N ALA A 72 3.69 -25.70 0.87
CA ALA A 72 2.94 -24.51 0.47
C ALA A 72 2.58 -23.63 1.68
N LEU A 73 2.21 -24.24 2.81
CA LEU A 73 1.96 -23.54 4.07
C LEU A 73 3.23 -22.87 4.61
N VAL A 74 4.36 -23.57 4.65
CA VAL A 74 5.65 -22.99 5.08
C VAL A 74 6.05 -21.83 4.17
N HIS A 75 5.88 -21.96 2.85
CA HIS A 75 6.14 -20.87 1.91
C HIS A 75 5.17 -19.70 2.09
N ALA A 76 3.89 -19.96 2.36
CA ALA A 76 2.90 -18.92 2.63
C ALA A 76 3.18 -18.18 3.95
N LEU A 77 3.60 -18.89 4.99
CA LEU A 77 4.02 -18.31 6.27
C LEU A 77 5.27 -17.43 6.08
N GLY A 78 6.29 -17.95 5.39
CA GLY A 78 7.49 -17.16 5.08
C GLY A 78 7.19 -15.95 4.21
N LYS A 79 6.24 -16.03 3.27
CA LYS A 79 5.75 -14.87 2.51
C LYS A 79 5.14 -13.82 3.43
N GLU A 80 4.22 -14.21 4.29
CA GLU A 80 3.50 -13.27 5.16
C GLU A 80 4.46 -12.54 6.10
N GLU A 81 5.42 -13.26 6.68
CA GLU A 81 6.47 -12.67 7.53
C GLU A 81 7.27 -11.57 6.81
N VAL A 82 7.65 -11.78 5.55
CA VAL A 82 8.36 -10.76 4.76
C VAL A 82 7.47 -9.56 4.44
N LEU A 83 6.19 -9.80 4.12
CA LEU A 83 5.25 -8.71 3.84
C LEU A 83 4.96 -7.88 5.10
N GLU A 84 4.79 -8.52 6.25
CA GLU A 84 4.66 -7.85 7.55
C GLU A 84 5.91 -7.02 7.87
N GLN A 85 7.10 -7.58 7.62
CA GLN A 85 8.36 -6.84 7.79
C GLN A 85 8.44 -5.63 6.84
N ALA A 86 8.01 -5.79 5.59
CA ALA A 86 7.98 -4.69 4.62
C ALA A 86 7.00 -3.59 5.06
N ASP A 87 5.81 -3.96 5.52
CA ASP A 87 4.82 -2.98 5.99
C ASP A 87 5.27 -2.30 7.30
N TYR A 88 5.98 -3.02 8.18
CA TYR A 88 6.64 -2.43 9.35
C TYR A 88 7.70 -1.40 8.95
N LEU A 89 8.64 -1.76 8.04
CA LEU A 89 9.68 -0.84 7.57
C LEU A 89 9.07 0.39 6.88
N TYR A 90 7.99 0.22 6.11
CA TYR A 90 7.23 1.33 5.53
C TYR A 90 6.67 2.25 6.61
N SER A 91 6.04 1.69 7.66
CA SER A 91 5.49 2.48 8.77
C SER A 91 6.55 3.26 9.55
N CYS A 92 7.78 2.75 9.60
CA CYS A 92 8.93 3.40 10.24
C CYS A 92 9.66 4.41 9.33
N ALA A 93 9.23 4.58 8.08
CA ALA A 93 9.91 5.38 7.06
C ALA A 93 11.38 4.94 6.82
N GLU A 94 11.67 3.65 6.96
CA GLU A 94 12.98 3.04 6.71
C GLU A 94 13.11 2.66 5.21
N THR A 95 13.02 3.68 4.34
CA THR A 95 12.86 3.55 2.88
C THR A 95 13.94 2.70 2.21
N GLU A 96 15.22 2.92 2.54
CA GLU A 96 16.32 2.16 1.96
C GLU A 96 16.27 0.68 2.36
N LYS A 97 16.01 0.39 3.63
CA LYS A 97 15.90 -1.00 4.13
C LYS A 97 14.71 -1.70 3.48
N LEU A 98 13.57 -1.01 3.38
CA LEU A 98 12.38 -1.50 2.70
C LEU A 98 12.66 -1.85 1.24
N TYR A 99 13.30 -0.94 0.50
CA TYR A 99 13.68 -1.18 -0.88
C TYR A 99 14.61 -2.39 -1.02
N GLN A 100 15.65 -2.51 -0.17
CA GLN A 100 16.58 -3.65 -0.22
C GLN A 100 15.91 -4.99 0.13
N LEU A 101 14.96 -5.00 1.06
CA LEU A 101 14.16 -6.18 1.38
C LEU A 101 13.35 -6.62 0.17
N LEU A 102 12.56 -5.71 -0.41
CA LEU A 102 11.64 -6.01 -1.51
C LEU A 102 12.37 -6.30 -2.83
N LEU A 103 13.55 -5.74 -3.05
CA LEU A 103 14.34 -5.97 -4.27
C LEU A 103 14.75 -7.44 -4.44
N GLN A 104 14.87 -8.19 -3.33
CA GLN A 104 15.12 -9.63 -3.35
C GLN A 104 13.95 -10.42 -3.98
N HIS A 105 12.77 -9.80 -4.08
CA HIS A 105 11.55 -10.38 -4.64
C HIS A 105 11.12 -9.71 -5.96
N LYS A 106 12.03 -8.99 -6.63
CA LYS A 106 11.74 -8.26 -7.89
C LYS A 106 11.20 -9.12 -9.04
N ASP A 107 11.51 -10.42 -9.02
CA ASP A 107 11.10 -11.41 -10.02
C ASP A 107 9.97 -12.32 -9.49
N SER A 108 9.34 -11.94 -8.37
CA SER A 108 8.20 -12.67 -7.80
C SER A 108 7.03 -12.71 -8.77
N ASN A 109 6.26 -13.80 -8.73
CA ASN A 109 4.97 -13.92 -9.42
C ASN A 109 3.80 -13.39 -8.59
N ASP A 110 4.08 -12.78 -7.43
CA ASP A 110 3.07 -12.27 -6.52
C ASP A 110 2.97 -10.74 -6.60
N ALA A 111 1.77 -10.25 -6.90
CA ALA A 111 1.49 -8.83 -6.99
C ALA A 111 1.83 -8.08 -5.70
N GLU A 112 1.71 -8.72 -4.52
CA GLU A 112 1.90 -8.09 -3.21
C GLU A 112 3.35 -7.62 -2.97
N PHE A 113 4.33 -8.35 -3.50
CA PHE A 113 5.72 -7.90 -3.47
C PHE A 113 5.98 -6.80 -4.51
N LEU A 114 5.43 -6.98 -5.72
CA LEU A 114 5.73 -6.12 -6.86
C LEU A 114 5.19 -4.70 -6.70
N TRP A 115 3.94 -4.53 -6.24
CA TRP A 115 3.40 -3.18 -6.01
C TRP A 115 4.09 -2.48 -4.84
N ARG A 116 4.46 -3.23 -3.78
CA ARG A 116 5.25 -2.68 -2.67
C ARG A 116 6.64 -2.26 -3.12
N LEU A 117 7.28 -3.03 -4.01
CA LEU A 117 8.57 -2.68 -4.59
C LEU A 117 8.44 -1.44 -5.49
N ALA A 118 7.36 -1.30 -6.26
CA ALA A 118 7.08 -0.09 -7.02
C ALA A 118 7.01 1.15 -6.10
N ARG A 119 6.22 1.05 -5.01
CA ARG A 119 6.14 2.09 -3.98
C ARG A 119 7.51 2.43 -3.39
N ALA A 120 8.24 1.42 -2.91
CA ALA A 120 9.54 1.62 -2.26
C ALA A 120 10.58 2.22 -3.21
N SER A 121 10.56 1.82 -4.49
CA SER A 121 11.44 2.37 -5.53
C SER A 121 11.15 3.84 -5.78
N ARG A 122 9.87 4.22 -5.85
CA ARG A 122 9.43 5.61 -5.97
C ARG A 122 9.81 6.44 -4.74
N ASP A 123 9.52 5.94 -3.55
CA ASP A 123 9.81 6.65 -2.30
C ASP A 123 11.32 6.87 -2.14
N LEU A 124 12.14 5.88 -2.53
CA LEU A 124 13.59 6.02 -2.61
C LEU A 124 14.00 7.13 -3.59
N ALA A 125 13.38 7.21 -4.76
CA ALA A 125 13.64 8.26 -5.76
C ALA A 125 13.30 9.67 -5.28
N LEU A 126 12.45 9.80 -4.26
CA LEU A 126 12.03 11.07 -3.66
C LEU A 126 12.89 11.49 -2.46
N LEU A 127 13.85 10.66 -2.02
CA LEU A 127 14.73 11.05 -0.93
C LEU A 127 15.57 12.29 -1.29
N PRO A 128 15.88 13.15 -0.29
CA PRO A 128 16.76 14.29 -0.50
C PRO A 128 18.13 13.83 -1.03
N ASN A 129 18.74 14.65 -1.88
CA ASN A 129 20.07 14.40 -2.45
C ASN A 129 20.19 13.14 -3.33
N MET A 130 19.07 12.60 -3.83
CA MET A 130 19.12 11.52 -4.82
C MET A 130 19.72 12.01 -6.15
N GLU A 131 20.76 11.34 -6.63
CA GLU A 131 21.41 11.63 -7.90
C GLU A 131 20.43 11.56 -9.07
N ALA A 132 20.52 12.50 -10.01
CA ALA A 132 19.50 12.69 -11.05
C ALA A 132 19.31 11.44 -11.93
N ASP A 133 20.40 10.79 -12.34
CA ASP A 133 20.34 9.57 -13.16
C ASP A 133 19.78 8.38 -12.38
N ARG A 134 20.15 8.25 -11.10
CA ARG A 134 19.62 7.20 -10.23
C ARG A 134 18.13 7.42 -9.95
N LYS A 135 17.72 8.65 -9.70
CA LYS A 135 16.32 9.05 -9.53
C LYS A 135 15.50 8.66 -10.76
N LYS A 136 16.00 9.02 -11.96
CA LYS A 136 15.36 8.65 -13.22
C LYS A 136 15.22 7.13 -13.34
N GLN A 137 16.31 6.38 -13.12
CA GLN A 137 16.26 4.92 -13.17
C GLN A 137 15.21 4.33 -12.22
N LEU A 138 15.19 4.77 -10.96
CA LEU A 138 14.23 4.30 -9.96
C LEU A 138 12.77 4.58 -10.35
N VAL A 139 12.49 5.74 -10.97
CA VAL A 139 11.13 6.07 -11.46
C VAL A 139 10.69 5.11 -12.58
N PHE A 140 11.59 4.82 -13.53
CA PHE A 140 11.28 3.87 -14.60
C PHE A 140 11.14 2.43 -14.07
N ASP A 141 12.03 2.01 -13.17
CA ASP A 141 11.96 0.69 -12.52
C ASP A 141 10.65 0.54 -11.72
N ALA A 142 10.26 1.55 -10.95
CA ALA A 142 9.01 1.57 -10.20
C ALA A 142 7.79 1.31 -11.11
N PHE A 143 7.75 1.97 -12.26
CA PHE A 143 6.67 1.76 -13.23
C PHE A 143 6.67 0.36 -13.83
N GLU A 144 7.84 -0.22 -14.14
CA GLU A 144 7.92 -1.60 -14.61
C GLU A 144 7.48 -2.61 -13.54
N TYR A 145 7.80 -2.39 -12.26
CA TYR A 145 7.29 -3.22 -11.17
C TYR A 145 5.77 -3.10 -11.01
N ALA A 146 5.20 -1.89 -11.12
CA ALA A 146 3.76 -1.70 -11.05
C ALA A 146 3.02 -2.36 -12.22
N LYS A 147 3.57 -2.32 -13.44
CA LYS A 147 3.06 -3.06 -14.60
C LYS A 147 3.03 -4.56 -14.33
N LYS A 148 4.16 -5.12 -13.88
CA LYS A 148 4.25 -6.54 -13.52
C LYS A 148 3.23 -6.90 -12.43
N ALA A 149 3.08 -6.08 -11.40
CA ALA A 149 2.11 -6.33 -10.32
C ALA A 149 0.69 -6.45 -10.87
N LEU A 150 0.32 -5.56 -11.79
CA LEU A 150 -0.98 -5.56 -12.44
C LEU A 150 -1.16 -6.79 -13.34
N GLU A 151 -0.14 -7.19 -14.10
CA GLU A 151 -0.16 -8.41 -14.92
C GLU A 151 -0.37 -9.68 -14.07
N LYS A 152 0.15 -9.69 -12.83
CA LYS A 152 -0.04 -10.83 -11.90
C LYS A 152 -1.41 -10.84 -11.24
N ASN A 153 -1.98 -9.66 -10.95
CA ASN A 153 -3.30 -9.56 -10.33
C ASN A 153 -3.98 -8.22 -10.65
N ASP A 154 -4.85 -8.21 -11.65
CA ASP A 154 -5.68 -7.07 -12.05
C ASP A 154 -6.87 -6.79 -11.10
N LYS A 155 -7.06 -7.63 -10.08
CA LYS A 155 -8.03 -7.41 -8.99
C LYS A 155 -7.38 -6.80 -7.75
N CYS A 156 -6.07 -6.55 -7.78
CA CYS A 156 -5.36 -5.87 -6.69
C CYS A 156 -5.52 -4.35 -6.83
N PHE A 157 -6.31 -3.71 -5.95
CA PHE A 157 -6.50 -2.26 -5.96
C PHE A 157 -5.16 -1.50 -5.84
N ALA A 158 -4.22 -2.02 -5.04
CA ALA A 158 -2.92 -1.40 -4.83
C ALA A 158 -2.05 -1.44 -6.09
N ALA A 159 -2.13 -2.51 -6.89
CA ALA A 159 -1.45 -2.58 -8.18
C ALA A 159 -1.98 -1.50 -9.14
N HIS A 160 -3.30 -1.32 -9.22
CA HIS A 160 -3.91 -0.22 -9.98
C HIS A 160 -3.47 1.17 -9.48
N LYS A 161 -3.50 1.41 -8.16
CA LYS A 161 -3.06 2.68 -7.57
C LYS A 161 -1.60 2.98 -7.92
N TRP A 162 -0.68 2.05 -7.68
CA TRP A 162 0.74 2.27 -7.92
C TRP A 162 1.09 2.34 -9.41
N TYR A 163 0.33 1.65 -10.28
CA TYR A 163 0.43 1.86 -11.72
C TYR A 163 0.14 3.32 -12.10
N ALA A 164 -0.98 3.86 -11.64
CA ALA A 164 -1.37 5.24 -11.93
C ALA A 164 -0.34 6.26 -11.42
N VAL A 165 0.13 6.09 -10.18
CA VAL A 165 1.15 6.96 -9.56
C VAL A 165 2.47 6.90 -10.35
N CYS A 166 3.01 5.72 -10.59
CA CYS A 166 4.29 5.58 -11.29
C CYS A 166 4.21 6.01 -12.76
N LEU A 167 3.06 5.83 -13.43
CA LEU A 167 2.83 6.33 -14.79
C LEU A 167 2.86 7.87 -14.83
N SER A 168 2.31 8.52 -13.80
CA SER A 168 2.40 9.98 -13.65
C SER A 168 3.85 10.44 -13.53
N ASP A 169 4.65 9.80 -12.66
CA ASP A 169 6.07 10.15 -12.45
C ASP A 169 6.91 9.95 -13.73
N VAL A 170 6.67 8.87 -14.48
CA VAL A 170 7.31 8.65 -15.80
C VAL A 170 6.97 9.76 -16.79
N GLY A 171 5.77 10.35 -16.68
CA GLY A 171 5.33 11.48 -17.50
C GLY A 171 6.25 12.70 -17.39
N ASP A 172 6.85 12.95 -16.21
CA ASP A 172 7.75 14.08 -15.98
C ASP A 172 9.05 13.96 -16.79
N TYR A 173 9.45 12.74 -17.19
CA TYR A 173 10.62 12.48 -18.02
C TYR A 173 10.31 12.37 -19.52
N LYS A 174 9.03 12.17 -19.89
CA LYS A 174 8.60 11.99 -21.28
C LYS A 174 7.98 13.24 -21.91
N GLY A 175 7.83 14.30 -21.12
CA GLY A 175 7.34 15.60 -21.55
C GLY A 175 5.82 15.73 -21.53
N VAL A 176 5.35 16.97 -21.65
CA VAL A 176 3.96 17.38 -21.42
C VAL A 176 2.95 16.63 -22.30
N LYS A 177 3.29 16.37 -23.57
CA LYS A 177 2.40 15.62 -24.48
C LYS A 177 2.13 14.21 -23.96
N VAL A 178 3.16 13.48 -23.56
CA VAL A 178 2.98 12.11 -23.03
C VAL A 178 2.23 12.16 -21.69
N LYS A 179 2.54 13.13 -20.83
CA LYS A 179 1.85 13.33 -19.55
C LYS A 179 0.35 13.54 -19.71
N ILE A 180 -0.07 14.42 -20.64
CA ILE A 180 -1.49 14.65 -20.92
C ILE A 180 -2.12 13.40 -21.55
N GLY A 181 -1.46 12.72 -22.49
CA GLY A 181 -2.00 11.50 -23.09
C GLY A 181 -2.21 10.37 -22.07
N ASN A 182 -1.29 10.21 -21.12
CA ASN A 182 -1.35 9.19 -20.07
C ASN A 182 -2.44 9.47 -19.02
N SER A 183 -2.92 10.71 -18.90
CA SER A 183 -3.87 11.09 -17.86
C SER A 183 -5.20 10.30 -17.91
N TYR A 184 -5.63 9.86 -19.10
CA TYR A 184 -6.79 8.99 -19.26
C TYR A 184 -6.57 7.60 -18.67
N ILE A 185 -5.38 7.04 -18.92
CA ILE A 185 -4.95 5.75 -18.38
C ILE A 185 -4.88 5.84 -16.85
N ILE A 186 -4.26 6.91 -16.34
CA ILE A 186 -4.16 7.19 -14.91
C ILE A 186 -5.55 7.22 -14.26
N ARG A 187 -6.50 7.98 -14.83
CA ARG A 187 -7.88 8.06 -14.32
C ARG A 187 -8.54 6.68 -14.28
N GLY A 188 -8.49 5.92 -15.38
CA GLY A 188 -9.09 4.59 -15.44
C GLY A 188 -8.52 3.61 -14.40
N HIS A 189 -7.21 3.65 -14.13
CA HIS A 189 -6.62 2.84 -13.07
C HIS A 189 -7.05 3.30 -11.66
N LEU A 190 -7.18 4.60 -11.41
CA LEU A 190 -7.64 5.12 -10.12
C LEU A 190 -9.12 4.78 -9.87
N GLU A 191 -9.97 4.94 -10.87
CA GLU A 191 -11.39 4.54 -10.80
C GLU A 191 -11.49 3.04 -10.49
N ARG A 192 -10.71 2.20 -11.19
CA ARG A 192 -10.67 0.76 -10.92
C ARG A 192 -10.13 0.43 -9.52
N ALA A 193 -9.12 1.15 -9.02
CA ALA A 193 -8.63 0.98 -7.66
C ALA A 193 -9.73 1.29 -6.62
N ILE A 194 -10.50 2.35 -6.83
CA ILE A 194 -11.61 2.76 -5.95
C ILE A 194 -12.76 1.75 -6.02
N GLU A 195 -13.08 1.20 -7.20
CA GLU A 195 -14.07 0.12 -7.33
C GLU A 195 -13.67 -1.12 -6.52
N LEU A 196 -12.39 -1.52 -6.61
CA LEU A 196 -11.86 -2.71 -5.93
C LEU A 196 -11.72 -2.49 -4.42
N ASN A 197 -11.36 -1.27 -3.99
CA ASN A 197 -11.29 -0.90 -2.58
C ASN A 197 -11.78 0.55 -2.38
N PRO A 198 -13.08 0.76 -2.12
CA PRO A 198 -13.64 2.09 -1.91
C PRO A 198 -13.20 2.73 -0.58
N LYS A 199 -12.49 1.99 0.27
CA LYS A 199 -11.95 2.45 1.55
C LYS A 199 -10.48 2.88 1.48
N ASP A 200 -9.88 2.93 0.29
CA ASP A 200 -8.53 3.46 0.13
C ASP A 200 -8.56 5.00 -0.05
N ALA A 201 -8.41 5.72 1.06
CA ALA A 201 -8.41 7.19 1.06
C ALA A 201 -7.34 7.80 0.12
N THR A 202 -6.21 7.11 -0.05
CA THR A 202 -5.15 7.55 -0.98
C THR A 202 -5.62 7.54 -2.43
N SER A 203 -6.29 6.48 -2.92
CA SER A 203 -6.79 6.44 -4.30
C SER A 203 -7.84 7.51 -4.56
N LEU A 204 -8.73 7.74 -3.58
CA LEU A 204 -9.72 8.82 -3.62
C LEU A 204 -9.05 10.19 -3.72
N HIS A 205 -8.06 10.45 -2.87
CA HIS A 205 -7.31 11.70 -2.90
C HIS A 205 -6.59 11.93 -4.24
N ILE A 206 -5.91 10.91 -4.77
CA ILE A 206 -5.20 11.05 -6.05
C ILE A 206 -6.19 11.36 -7.19
N LEU A 207 -7.36 10.72 -7.21
CA LEU A 207 -8.38 11.02 -8.21
C LEU A 207 -8.98 12.42 -8.03
N GLY A 208 -9.19 12.87 -6.79
CA GLY A 208 -9.57 14.26 -6.51
C GLY A 208 -8.52 15.27 -6.98
N TYR A 209 -7.23 14.96 -6.80
CA TYR A 209 -6.13 15.79 -7.28
C TYR A 209 -6.10 15.85 -8.81
N TRP A 210 -6.35 14.72 -9.47
CA TRP A 210 -6.51 14.67 -10.93
C TRP A 210 -7.64 15.61 -11.37
N CYS A 211 -8.83 15.50 -10.76
CA CYS A 211 -9.97 16.36 -11.07
C CYS A 211 -9.64 17.85 -10.87
N PHE A 212 -9.03 18.20 -9.74
CA PHE A 212 -8.63 19.58 -9.45
C PHE A 212 -7.67 20.13 -10.50
N ALA A 213 -6.64 19.35 -10.86
CA ALA A 213 -5.65 19.79 -11.84
C ALA A 213 -6.27 20.09 -13.21
N PHE A 214 -7.23 19.28 -13.67
CA PHE A 214 -7.93 19.50 -14.95
C PHE A 214 -8.99 20.61 -14.88
N ALA A 215 -9.59 20.82 -13.71
CA ALA A 215 -10.47 21.97 -13.47
C ALA A 215 -9.70 23.31 -13.50
N GLU A 216 -8.48 23.32 -12.94
CA GLU A 216 -7.59 24.49 -12.87
C GLU A 216 -6.95 24.87 -14.22
N LEU A 217 -6.84 23.92 -15.17
CA LEU A 217 -6.23 24.18 -16.48
C LEU A 217 -6.85 25.41 -17.16
N PRO A 218 -6.05 26.46 -17.46
CA PRO A 218 -6.54 27.62 -18.17
C PRO A 218 -7.18 27.25 -19.51
N TRP A 219 -8.23 27.98 -19.89
CA TRP A 219 -9.01 27.69 -21.10
C TRP A 219 -8.15 27.59 -22.37
N TYR A 220 -7.07 28.37 -22.47
CA TYR A 220 -6.16 28.37 -23.62
C TYR A 220 -5.30 27.10 -23.67
N GLN A 221 -4.85 26.60 -22.50
CA GLN A 221 -4.13 25.32 -22.42
C GLN A 221 -5.04 24.15 -22.79
N ARG A 222 -6.32 24.20 -22.39
CA ARG A 222 -7.34 23.22 -22.80
C ARG A 222 -7.51 23.18 -24.33
N LYS A 223 -7.56 24.33 -24.99
CA LYS A 223 -7.66 24.38 -26.46
C LYS A 223 -6.45 23.76 -27.16
N VAL A 224 -5.23 24.05 -26.69
CA VAL A 224 -4.01 23.46 -27.25
C VAL A 224 -4.02 21.93 -27.06
N ALA A 225 -4.44 21.45 -25.88
CA ALA A 225 -4.57 20.03 -25.64
C ALA A 225 -5.63 19.37 -26.54
N ALA A 226 -6.76 20.03 -26.81
CA ALA A 226 -7.79 19.51 -27.71
C ALA A 226 -7.30 19.27 -29.14
N VAL A 227 -6.43 20.14 -29.66
CA VAL A 227 -5.80 19.97 -30.99
C VAL A 227 -4.94 18.71 -31.05
N ILE A 228 -4.32 18.32 -29.93
CA ILE A 228 -3.38 17.18 -29.88
C ILE A 228 -4.11 15.86 -29.55
N PHE A 229 -5.13 15.89 -28.68
CA PHE A 229 -5.76 14.70 -28.10
C PHE A 229 -7.20 14.46 -28.56
N SER A 230 -7.72 15.23 -29.52
CA SER A 230 -9.13 15.28 -29.96
C SER A 230 -10.10 15.79 -28.88
N SER A 231 -10.12 15.15 -27.71
CA SER A 231 -10.69 15.69 -26.48
C SER A 231 -9.61 15.67 -25.40
N PRO A 232 -9.32 16.79 -24.71
CA PRO A 232 -8.47 16.76 -23.53
C PRO A 232 -9.29 16.29 -22.33
N PRO A 233 -8.67 15.68 -21.31
CA PRO A 233 -9.38 15.36 -20.10
C PRO A 233 -9.92 16.64 -19.47
N VAL A 234 -11.16 16.58 -19.00
CA VAL A 234 -11.85 17.68 -18.35
C VAL A 234 -12.43 17.19 -17.04
N SER A 235 -12.52 18.10 -16.08
CA SER A 235 -13.16 17.87 -14.79
C SER A 235 -13.56 19.20 -14.17
N THR A 236 -14.30 19.17 -13.07
CA THR A 236 -14.72 20.36 -12.33
C THR A 236 -14.21 20.37 -10.89
N TYR A 237 -14.29 21.52 -10.24
CA TYR A 237 -13.94 21.63 -8.82
C TYR A 237 -14.92 20.86 -7.93
N GLU A 238 -16.18 20.71 -8.36
CA GLU A 238 -17.20 19.91 -7.67
C GLU A 238 -16.81 18.42 -7.67
N GLU A 239 -16.40 17.86 -8.81
CA GLU A 239 -15.92 16.47 -8.85
C GLU A 239 -14.69 16.27 -7.96
N ALA A 240 -13.74 17.21 -7.98
CA ALA A 240 -12.58 17.17 -7.10
C ALA A 240 -12.98 17.18 -5.62
N LEU A 241 -13.93 18.06 -5.27
CA LEU A 241 -14.44 18.19 -3.92
C LEU A 241 -15.08 16.89 -3.41
N GLU A 242 -15.90 16.24 -4.23
CA GLU A 242 -16.54 14.96 -3.89
C GLU A 242 -15.50 13.90 -3.51
N PHE A 243 -14.45 13.74 -4.31
CA PHE A 243 -13.40 12.77 -4.02
C PHE A 243 -12.59 13.10 -2.76
N PHE A 244 -12.22 14.37 -2.57
CA PHE A 244 -11.48 14.79 -1.38
C PHE A 244 -12.30 14.64 -0.09
N LEU A 245 -13.60 14.95 -0.13
CA LEU A 245 -14.51 14.75 1.00
C LEU A 245 -14.70 13.27 1.30
N LYS A 246 -14.85 12.43 0.27
CA LYS A 246 -14.94 10.98 0.45
C LYS A 246 -13.66 10.38 1.02
N ALA A 247 -12.49 10.90 0.66
CA ALA A 247 -11.23 10.51 1.27
C ALA A 247 -11.21 10.80 2.79
N GLU A 248 -11.67 11.99 3.22
CA GLU A 248 -11.81 12.31 4.65
C GLU A 248 -12.92 11.52 5.36
N GLU A 249 -14.00 11.15 4.66
CA GLU A 249 -15.07 10.32 5.22
C GLU A 249 -14.55 8.91 5.57
N VAL A 250 -13.76 8.34 4.65
CA VAL A 250 -13.23 6.98 4.75
C VAL A 250 -12.10 6.87 5.78
N ASP A 251 -11.19 7.84 5.81
CA ASP A 251 -10.08 7.89 6.77
C ASP A 251 -9.87 9.34 7.24
N PRO A 252 -10.54 9.78 8.32
CA PRO A 252 -10.48 11.15 8.77
C PRO A 252 -9.07 11.60 9.16
N ASN A 253 -8.65 12.78 8.67
CA ASN A 253 -7.36 13.38 8.99
C ASN A 253 -6.16 12.47 8.64
N PHE A 254 -6.29 11.65 7.59
CA PHE A 254 -5.24 10.72 7.15
C PHE A 254 -4.06 11.41 6.45
N TYR A 255 -4.31 12.55 5.79
CA TYR A 255 -3.32 13.20 4.95
C TYR A 255 -3.48 14.72 4.90
N SER A 256 -2.46 15.45 5.36
CA SER A 256 -2.44 16.91 5.41
C SER A 256 -2.73 17.57 4.05
N LYS A 257 -2.19 16.99 2.97
CA LYS A 257 -2.41 17.48 1.61
C LYS A 257 -3.87 17.41 1.21
N ASN A 258 -4.62 16.41 1.67
CA ASN A 258 -6.05 16.31 1.38
C ASN A 258 -6.83 17.49 1.98
N LEU A 259 -6.55 17.84 3.24
CA LEU A 259 -7.12 19.01 3.91
C LEU A 259 -6.81 20.32 3.18
N LEU A 260 -5.57 20.48 2.75
CA LEU A 260 -5.15 21.64 1.96
C LEU A 260 -5.91 21.72 0.63
N MET A 261 -6.04 20.59 -0.07
CA MET A 261 -6.75 20.53 -1.34
C MET A 261 -8.25 20.80 -1.18
N LEU A 262 -8.88 20.36 -0.09
CA LEU A 262 -10.25 20.77 0.26
C LEU A 262 -10.35 22.30 0.39
N GLY A 263 -9.44 22.91 1.15
CA GLY A 263 -9.36 24.36 1.30
C GLY A 263 -9.23 25.09 -0.04
N LYS A 264 -8.29 24.66 -0.89
CA LYS A 264 -8.06 25.23 -2.23
C LYS A 264 -9.25 25.05 -3.16
N THR A 265 -9.94 23.91 -3.09
CA THR A 265 -11.13 23.64 -3.90
C THR A 265 -12.27 24.57 -3.51
N TYR A 266 -12.53 24.75 -2.22
CA TYR A 266 -13.52 25.73 -1.76
C TYR A 266 -13.15 27.18 -2.11
N MET A 267 -11.86 27.55 -2.07
CA MET A 267 -11.41 28.85 -2.58
C MET A 267 -11.74 29.05 -4.06
N ALA A 268 -11.46 28.04 -4.89
CA ALA A 268 -11.75 28.08 -6.32
C ALA A 268 -13.26 28.19 -6.61
N MET A 269 -14.08 27.55 -5.77
CA MET A 269 -15.55 27.63 -5.81
C MET A 269 -16.11 28.89 -5.12
N ARG A 270 -15.25 29.77 -4.59
CA ARG A 270 -15.61 31.01 -3.87
C ARG A 270 -16.42 30.79 -2.58
N ASP A 271 -16.36 29.60 -1.98
CA ASP A 271 -16.92 29.31 -0.66
C ASP A 271 -15.88 29.66 0.42
N ARG A 272 -15.85 30.94 0.80
CA ARG A 272 -14.85 31.48 1.75
C ARG A 272 -14.93 30.82 3.12
N GLU A 273 -16.14 30.52 3.62
CA GLU A 273 -16.34 29.95 4.94
C GLU A 273 -15.70 28.56 5.03
N LYS A 274 -16.02 27.68 4.07
CA LYS A 274 -15.44 26.34 4.05
C LYS A 274 -13.96 26.35 3.70
N ALA A 275 -13.51 27.28 2.84
CA ALA A 275 -12.08 27.45 2.58
C ALA A 275 -11.31 27.76 3.87
N LEU A 276 -11.78 28.70 4.68
CA LEU A 276 -11.17 29.03 5.98
C LEU A 276 -11.16 27.83 6.92
N LEU A 277 -12.26 27.07 7.01
CA LEU A 277 -12.35 25.86 7.81
C LEU A 277 -11.26 24.85 7.46
N TRP A 278 -11.18 24.45 6.18
CA TRP A 278 -10.28 23.38 5.75
C TRP A 278 -8.81 23.81 5.74
N LEU A 279 -8.51 25.05 5.36
CA LEU A 279 -7.15 25.58 5.46
C LEU A 279 -6.68 25.71 6.91
N THR A 280 -7.58 26.04 7.84
CA THR A 280 -7.25 26.06 9.27
C THR A 280 -6.90 24.67 9.77
N LYS A 281 -7.68 23.64 9.39
CA LYS A 281 -7.34 22.24 9.68
C LYS A 281 -6.00 21.82 9.08
N ALA A 282 -5.71 22.20 7.83
CA ALA A 282 -4.44 21.90 7.17
C ALA A 282 -3.25 22.57 7.89
N LYS A 283 -3.40 23.81 8.35
CA LYS A 283 -2.41 24.53 9.17
C LYS A 283 -2.18 23.84 10.52
N GLU A 284 -3.24 23.34 11.15
CA GLU A 284 -3.19 22.72 12.49
C GLU A 284 -2.78 21.25 12.48
N TYR A 285 -2.64 20.66 11.29
CA TYR A 285 -2.18 19.29 11.12
C TYR A 285 -0.75 19.10 11.69
N PRO A 286 -0.50 18.05 12.48
CA PRO A 286 0.84 17.78 13.03
C PRO A 286 1.90 17.57 11.93
N ALA A 287 2.85 18.50 11.83
CA ALA A 287 3.88 18.44 10.79
C ALA A 287 4.92 17.36 11.09
N HIS A 288 4.83 16.25 10.36
CA HIS A 288 5.66 15.08 10.56
C HIS A 288 6.67 14.91 9.41
N THR A 289 6.22 15.04 8.18
CA THR A 289 7.03 14.91 6.97
C THR A 289 7.49 16.27 6.47
N LEU A 290 8.39 16.29 5.47
CA LEU A 290 8.71 17.54 4.77
C LEU A 290 7.46 18.10 4.07
N GLU A 291 6.67 17.24 3.45
CA GLU A 291 5.42 17.62 2.80
C GLU A 291 4.43 18.26 3.78
N ASP A 292 4.28 17.74 5.00
CA ASP A 292 3.38 18.36 5.99
C ASP A 292 3.84 19.79 6.34
N LYS A 293 5.16 20.05 6.35
CA LYS A 293 5.69 21.40 6.59
C LYS A 293 5.39 22.33 5.40
N GLU A 294 5.48 21.82 4.19
CA GLU A 294 5.12 22.56 2.98
C GLU A 294 3.62 22.87 2.94
N VAL A 295 2.78 21.88 3.28
CA VAL A 295 1.33 22.03 3.44
C VAL A 295 0.99 23.08 4.49
N HIS A 296 1.62 23.01 5.67
CA HIS A 296 1.43 24.00 6.73
C HIS A 296 1.74 25.41 6.23
N LYS A 297 2.89 25.58 5.57
CA LYS A 297 3.31 26.88 5.01
C LYS A 297 2.31 27.39 3.96
N GLU A 298 1.91 26.55 3.01
CA GLU A 298 0.94 26.92 1.97
C GLU A 298 -0.42 27.30 2.58
N ALA A 299 -0.90 26.54 3.56
CA ALA A 299 -2.14 26.84 4.28
C ALA A 299 -2.08 28.19 5.00
N VAL A 300 -0.99 28.49 5.71
CA VAL A 300 -0.78 29.80 6.37
C VAL A 300 -0.82 30.95 5.36
N ASP A 301 -0.16 30.79 4.22
CA ASP A 301 -0.10 31.85 3.21
C ASP A 301 -1.44 32.05 2.49
N LEU A 302 -2.22 30.98 2.28
CA LEU A 302 -3.58 31.08 1.74
C LEU A 302 -4.56 31.72 2.75
N LEU A 303 -4.45 31.39 4.04
CA LEU A 303 -5.27 32.00 5.09
C LEU A 303 -5.04 33.52 5.17
N LYS A 304 -3.81 34.00 5.00
CA LYS A 304 -3.51 35.45 4.95
C LYS A 304 -4.18 36.15 3.76
N LYS A 305 -4.36 35.47 2.63
CA LYS A 305 -5.05 36.02 1.45
C LYS A 305 -6.57 36.06 1.64
N LEU A 306 -7.09 35.20 2.51
CA LEU A 306 -8.49 35.14 2.87
C LEU A 306 -8.83 36.02 4.09
N GLY A 307 -7.86 36.49 4.87
CA GLY A 307 -8.08 37.47 5.95
C GLY A 307 -8.28 38.85 5.38
#